data_AF-A0A126Z5E6-F1
#
_entry.id   AF-A0A126Z5E6-F1
#
_cell.length_a   1.000
_cell.length_b   1.000
_cell.length_c   1.000
_cell.angle_alpha   90.00
_cell.angle_beta   90.00
_cell.angle_gamma   90.00
#
_symmetry.space_group_name_H-M   'P 1'
#
loop_
_entity.id
_entity.type
_entity.pdbx_description
1 polymer ?
#
loop_
_entity_poly.entity_id
_entity_poly.type
_entity_poly.pdbx_seq_one_letter_code
_entity_poly.pdbx_strand_id
1 'polypeptide(L)'
;MATASLVAVDAASARADTDPVTISDPALAACTDQALGLAATQTFTADQLASISSLTCPDVGDISSLGSFTGLTTLNLDGGQIGEINPLSSLTSLSSVSVDNNRITDLSPLGGLTATISAVGEKVSQTGQVVGVPFALPVVTGLDGATIAPSSLTNLTPSGDGATVTATAVSGTADWGDPQTSGFTVVDAVTAALGTISPAPAATYSADRAQVGVPVSALPGAWGDGVELSYQWYSGNAAIAGATLATYTPTAHDFGSPLTVKTTGSETGYLSATVASPALVIAPGDLTSAAPTVSGTPTVFQTLRAAPGNWLPAGVTFGYQWLRNGSAISKATASSYTLTAADAGKSISVTVTGRLSAYATATRTSSAETVHLASITTAPTPKISGSAQLGGRLTATAGTWKPAGITLAYQWYRGSSAIGGASHSTYTVSASDVGKSVSVHVIGSKSGYATAAKASSSVIPRPGTLPKVGTPSIRGTAKAGATLTVNVGSWTSGTVVSVQWRRNGVAISGKTGPTYVVRTTDVGAGITVVATGRKAGYTPAGHSSAIKSVPVVVYQNCKALNAVYPHGVARDGTKYDLVSGRHETVASGTYFNTPLYNANPKRDADKDGIACEVR
;
A
#
# COMPACT_ATOMS: atom_id res chain seq x y z
N MET A 1 63.06 39.31 14.67
CA MET A 1 61.92 40.15 14.24
C MET A 1 60.77 39.86 15.18
N ALA A 2 60.28 40.91 15.85
CA ALA A 2 59.43 40.98 17.04
C ALA A 2 58.20 40.03 17.03
N THR A 3 57.90 39.20 18.06
CA THR A 3 57.34 39.46 19.43
C THR A 3 56.07 40.32 19.41
N ALA A 4 54.93 40.03 20.04
CA ALA A 4 54.43 39.03 21.02
C ALA A 4 52.88 39.01 20.88
N SER A 5 52.18 37.88 21.04
CA SER A 5 51.40 37.48 22.24
C SER A 5 50.75 38.62 23.04
N LEU A 6 49.41 38.62 23.17
CA LEU A 6 48.64 38.76 24.43
C LEU A 6 47.13 38.65 24.09
N VAL A 7 46.45 37.59 24.54
CA VAL A 7 45.59 37.52 25.74
C VAL A 7 44.11 37.77 25.40
N ALA A 8 43.33 36.69 25.54
CA ALA A 8 41.89 36.75 25.73
C ALA A 8 41.59 37.52 27.02
N VAL A 9 40.71 38.50 26.94
CA VAL A 9 39.96 38.98 28.10
C VAL A 9 38.52 38.58 27.86
N ASP A 10 38.08 37.64 28.69
CA ASP A 10 36.69 37.33 28.93
C ASP A 10 36.02 38.59 29.49
N ALA A 11 34.97 39.06 28.82
CA ALA A 11 34.01 39.99 29.40
C ALA A 11 32.63 39.37 29.16
N ALA A 12 32.24 38.54 30.12
CA ALA A 12 30.88 38.12 30.31
C ALA A 12 29.94 39.34 30.43
N SER A 13 28.74 39.17 29.88
CA SER A 13 27.49 39.77 30.34
C SER A 13 27.24 41.25 30.02
N ALA A 14 26.60 41.50 28.87
CA ALA A 14 25.27 42.13 28.78
C ALA A 14 24.90 42.32 27.30
N ARG A 15 24.16 41.38 26.72
CA ARG A 15 23.33 41.71 25.55
C ARG A 15 22.15 42.50 26.12
N ALA A 16 22.26 43.82 26.10
CA ALA A 16 21.12 44.69 26.32
C ALA A 16 20.05 44.38 25.27
N ASP A 17 18.81 44.39 25.73
CA ASP A 17 17.60 44.17 24.97
C ASP A 17 17.47 45.27 23.91
N THR A 18 17.75 44.97 22.63
CA THR A 18 17.79 45.94 21.53
C THR A 18 16.50 45.97 20.71
N ASP A 19 15.36 45.62 21.31
CA ASP A 19 14.10 45.77 20.60
C ASP A 19 13.80 47.27 20.41
N PRO A 20 13.61 47.74 19.15
CA PRO A 20 13.33 49.14 18.88
C PRO A 20 11.94 49.49 19.39
N VAL A 21 11.87 50.51 20.25
CA VAL A 21 10.63 51.12 20.74
C VAL A 21 10.22 52.22 19.76
N THR A 22 9.08 52.03 19.10
CA THR A 22 8.50 53.03 18.19
C THR A 22 7.61 54.00 18.95
N ILE A 23 7.89 55.29 18.86
CA ILE A 23 7.04 56.36 19.40
C ILE A 23 6.05 56.79 18.30
N SER A 24 4.76 56.64 18.57
CA SER A 24 3.70 56.86 17.59
C SER A 24 3.30 58.34 17.43
N ASP A 25 3.40 59.13 18.50
CA ASP A 25 3.11 60.57 18.46
C ASP A 25 4.32 61.34 17.88
N PRO A 26 4.15 62.07 16.77
CA PRO A 26 5.27 62.79 16.14
C PRO A 26 5.88 63.90 17.01
N ALA A 27 5.09 64.56 17.87
CA ALA A 27 5.60 65.59 18.77
C ALA A 27 6.42 64.98 19.91
N LEU A 28 5.98 63.82 20.43
CA LEU A 28 6.74 63.05 21.42
C LEU A 28 8.03 62.47 20.83
N ALA A 29 8.01 61.99 19.59
CA ALA A 29 9.20 61.51 18.91
C ALA A 29 10.22 62.66 18.70
N ALA A 30 9.75 63.82 18.25
CA ALA A 30 10.60 64.98 17.99
C ALA A 30 11.30 65.52 19.26
N CYS A 31 10.60 65.62 20.39
CA CYS A 31 11.24 66.04 21.63
C CYS A 31 12.18 64.96 22.19
N THR A 32 11.91 63.68 21.94
CA THR A 32 12.80 62.56 22.32
C THR A 32 14.10 62.60 21.51
N ASP A 33 14.01 62.82 20.20
CA ASP A 33 15.18 63.06 19.34
C ASP A 33 16.00 64.25 19.84
N GLN A 34 15.33 65.35 20.20
CA GLN A 34 15.98 66.55 20.72
C GLN A 34 16.70 66.28 22.06
N ALA A 35 16.08 65.52 22.97
CA ALA A 35 16.67 65.17 24.26
C ALA A 35 17.92 64.27 24.12
N LEU A 36 17.97 63.44 23.07
CA LEU A 36 19.07 62.52 22.79
C LEU A 36 20.11 63.09 21.81
N GLY A 37 19.86 64.26 21.21
CA GLY A 37 20.73 64.86 20.19
C GLY A 37 20.76 64.07 18.88
N LEU A 38 19.67 63.38 18.54
CA LEU A 38 19.55 62.55 17.35
C LEU A 38 18.92 63.31 16.17
N ALA A 39 19.17 62.85 14.95
CA ALA A 39 18.41 63.29 13.78
C ALA A 39 17.04 62.60 13.79
N ALA A 40 15.99 63.26 13.26
CA ALA A 40 14.60 62.82 13.36
C ALA A 40 14.40 61.31 13.14
N THR A 41 14.12 60.57 14.22
CA THR A 41 13.85 59.14 14.24
C THR A 41 12.58 58.86 15.05
N GLN A 42 11.78 57.87 14.63
CA GLN A 42 10.60 57.46 15.41
C GLN A 42 10.86 56.19 16.24
N THR A 43 12.10 55.70 16.25
CA THR A 43 12.49 54.40 16.84
C THR A 43 13.73 54.54 17.71
N PHE A 44 13.62 54.13 18.97
CA PHE A 44 14.67 54.29 19.99
C PHE A 44 14.94 52.95 20.67
N THR A 45 16.13 52.76 21.26
CA THR A 45 16.39 51.61 22.12
C THR A 45 15.88 51.86 23.54
N ALA A 46 15.60 50.79 24.29
CA ALA A 46 15.20 50.90 25.70
C ALA A 46 16.23 51.67 26.54
N ASP A 47 17.54 51.45 26.31
CA ASP A 47 18.62 52.16 26.99
C ASP A 47 18.65 53.66 26.67
N GLN A 48 18.37 54.03 25.41
CA GLN A 48 18.26 55.44 25.01
C GLN A 48 17.13 56.12 25.76
N LEU A 49 15.94 55.52 25.80
CA LEU A 49 14.79 56.07 26.51
C LEU A 49 14.98 56.12 28.03
N ALA A 50 15.63 55.10 28.61
CA ALA A 50 15.97 55.06 30.04
C ALA A 50 17.04 56.10 30.45
N SER A 51 17.84 56.61 29.50
CA SER A 51 18.86 57.63 29.77
C SER A 51 18.31 59.06 29.91
N ILE A 52 17.06 59.31 29.52
CA ILE A 52 16.44 60.64 29.54
C ILE A 52 15.90 60.92 30.95
N SER A 53 16.47 61.92 31.62
CA SER A 53 16.06 62.32 32.98
C SER A 53 15.06 63.48 33.01
N SER A 54 14.98 64.27 31.95
CA SER A 54 14.06 65.41 31.84
C SER A 54 13.53 65.55 30.43
N LEU A 55 12.24 65.80 30.28
CA LEU A 55 11.60 65.92 28.98
C LEU A 55 10.50 67.00 28.99
N THR A 56 10.51 67.87 27.97
CA THR A 56 9.49 68.91 27.74
C THR A 56 8.98 68.76 26.32
N CYS A 57 7.71 68.39 26.17
CA CYS A 57 7.09 68.15 24.87
C CYS A 57 5.72 68.84 24.84
N PRO A 58 5.65 70.10 24.35
CA PRO A 58 4.36 70.73 24.12
C PRO A 58 3.60 70.02 22.99
N ASP A 59 2.28 70.13 23.00
CA ASP A 59 1.38 69.68 21.92
C ASP A 59 1.35 68.15 21.67
N VAL A 60 1.79 67.31 22.62
CA VAL A 60 1.72 65.84 22.51
C VAL A 60 0.31 65.33 22.81
N GLY A 61 -0.30 64.61 21.87
CA GLY A 61 -1.66 64.08 22.04
C GLY A 61 -1.72 62.63 22.51
N ASP A 62 -0.78 61.79 22.06
CA ASP A 62 -0.69 60.38 22.42
C ASP A 62 0.60 60.09 23.21
N ILE A 63 0.43 59.77 24.49
CA ILE A 63 1.53 59.47 25.43
C ILE A 63 1.68 57.98 25.74
N SER A 64 1.01 57.10 25.00
CA SER A 64 1.03 55.64 25.23
C SER A 64 2.45 55.05 25.31
N SER A 65 3.42 55.66 24.64
CA SER A 65 4.82 55.21 24.60
C SER A 65 5.67 55.67 25.79
N LEU A 66 5.17 56.57 26.66
CA LEU A 66 5.96 57.13 27.78
C LEU A 66 6.32 56.11 28.87
N GLY A 67 5.61 54.98 28.96
CA GLY A 67 5.92 53.93 29.94
C GLY A 67 7.35 53.36 29.84
N SER A 68 8.00 53.50 28.68
CA SER A 68 9.38 53.05 28.43
C SER A 68 10.46 54.01 28.96
N PHE A 69 10.10 55.23 29.38
CA PHE A 69 11.02 56.28 29.80
C PHE A 69 11.34 56.20 31.30
N THR A 70 11.84 55.04 31.73
CA THR A 70 12.01 54.69 33.16
C THR A 70 12.97 55.59 33.95
N GLY A 71 13.82 56.37 33.25
CA GLY A 71 14.76 57.31 33.84
C GLY A 71 14.21 58.71 34.12
N LEU A 72 12.96 59.02 33.71
CA LEU A 72 12.42 60.37 33.84
C LEU A 72 12.26 60.79 35.31
N THR A 73 12.77 61.98 35.60
CA THR A 73 12.64 62.66 36.90
C THR A 73 11.85 63.97 36.78
N THR A 74 11.82 64.59 35.60
CA THR A 74 11.06 65.81 35.29
C THR A 74 10.35 65.67 33.96
N LEU A 75 9.05 65.97 33.92
CA LEU A 75 8.22 65.85 32.71
C LEU A 75 7.27 67.04 32.56
N ASN A 76 7.25 67.67 31.39
CA ASN A 76 6.27 68.69 31.02
C ASN A 76 5.61 68.32 29.68
N LEU A 77 4.28 68.22 29.68
CA LEU A 77 3.43 67.83 28.55
C LEU A 77 2.27 68.82 28.36
N ASP A 78 2.52 70.10 28.63
CA ASP A 78 1.46 71.10 28.65
C ASP A 78 0.85 71.31 27.23
N GLY A 79 -0.47 71.51 27.14
CA GLY A 79 -1.16 71.91 25.91
C GLY A 79 -1.42 70.80 24.87
N GLY A 80 -1.12 69.55 25.21
CA GLY A 80 -1.18 68.38 24.32
C GLY A 80 -2.56 67.84 23.93
N GLN A 81 -3.64 68.35 24.54
CA GLN A 81 -4.98 67.76 24.44
C GLN A 81 -5.09 66.31 24.98
N ILE A 82 -4.18 65.91 25.88
CA ILE A 82 -4.11 64.57 26.46
C ILE A 82 -5.37 64.28 27.28
N GLY A 83 -6.02 63.14 27.04
CA GLY A 83 -7.18 62.69 27.81
C GLY A 83 -6.87 61.57 28.81
N GLU A 84 -5.89 60.73 28.49
CA GLU A 84 -5.56 59.50 29.22
C GLU A 84 -4.09 59.54 29.65
N ILE A 85 -3.84 59.41 30.95
CA ILE A 85 -2.50 59.50 31.55
C ILE A 85 -2.00 58.22 32.22
N ASN A 86 -2.68 57.10 32.00
CA ASN A 86 -2.29 55.79 32.52
C ASN A 86 -0.80 55.43 32.32
N PRO A 87 -0.15 55.75 31.18
CA PRO A 87 1.28 55.46 30.97
C PRO A 87 2.22 56.12 31.99
N LEU A 88 1.79 57.19 32.68
CA LEU A 88 2.62 57.88 33.67
C LEU A 88 2.70 57.14 35.01
N SER A 89 1.75 56.25 35.30
CA SER A 89 1.66 55.53 36.57
C SER A 89 2.87 54.63 36.88
N SER A 90 3.56 54.14 35.84
CA SER A 90 4.76 53.31 35.98
C SER A 90 6.05 54.10 36.15
N LEU A 91 6.03 55.43 35.99
CA LEU A 91 7.19 56.30 36.05
C LEU A 91 7.48 56.77 37.47
N THR A 92 7.75 55.82 38.37
CA THR A 92 7.91 56.06 39.81
C THR A 92 9.12 56.94 40.18
N SER A 93 10.04 57.17 39.25
CA SER A 93 11.22 58.04 39.43
C SER A 93 10.91 59.53 39.26
N LEU A 94 9.68 59.89 38.86
CA LEU A 94 9.28 61.28 38.66
C LEU A 94 9.29 62.06 39.98
N SER A 95 9.89 63.24 39.93
CA SER A 95 9.95 64.23 41.01
C SER A 95 9.16 65.50 40.69
N SER A 96 8.92 65.77 39.40
CA SER A 96 8.11 66.89 38.93
C SER A 96 7.38 66.52 37.63
N VAL A 97 6.08 66.76 37.59
CA VAL A 97 5.20 66.49 36.43
C VAL A 97 4.30 67.70 36.18
N SER A 98 4.29 68.20 34.95
CA SER A 98 3.36 69.23 34.47
C SER A 98 2.58 68.68 33.29
N VAL A 99 1.27 68.70 33.40
CA VAL A 99 0.32 68.30 32.36
C VAL A 99 -0.73 69.38 32.16
N ASP A 100 -0.36 70.65 32.34
CA ASP A 100 -1.27 71.78 32.31
C ASP A 100 -1.94 71.94 30.92
N ASN A 101 -3.15 72.48 30.88
CA ASN A 101 -3.87 72.80 29.65
C ASN A 101 -4.16 71.58 28.74
N ASN A 102 -4.46 70.42 29.32
CA ASN A 102 -4.83 69.20 28.59
C ASN A 102 -6.35 68.92 28.66
N ARG A 103 -6.79 67.66 28.51
CA ARG A 103 -8.19 67.20 28.60
C ARG A 103 -8.36 66.05 29.61
N ILE A 104 -7.60 66.08 30.69
CA ILE A 104 -7.55 64.98 31.66
C ILE A 104 -8.75 65.06 32.60
N THR A 105 -9.42 63.92 32.81
CA THR A 105 -10.51 63.79 33.79
C THR A 105 -10.15 62.91 34.98
N ASP A 106 -9.10 62.09 34.87
CA ASP A 106 -8.69 61.16 35.92
C ASP A 106 -7.21 61.34 36.24
N LEU A 107 -6.92 61.89 37.42
CA LEU A 107 -5.57 62.07 37.94
C LEU A 107 -5.10 60.90 38.83
N SER A 108 -5.95 59.92 39.11
CA SER A 108 -5.59 58.77 39.94
C SER A 108 -4.36 57.98 39.47
N PRO A 109 -4.01 57.92 38.16
CA PRO A 109 -2.77 57.29 37.73
C PRO A 109 -1.50 57.94 38.30
N LEU A 110 -1.56 59.21 38.73
CA LEU A 110 -0.45 59.91 39.36
C LEU A 110 -0.44 59.79 40.89
N GLY A 111 -1.49 59.24 41.49
CA GLY A 111 -1.68 59.16 42.94
C GLY A 111 -0.62 58.37 43.71
N GLY A 112 0.03 57.42 43.04
CA GLY A 112 1.12 56.63 43.60
C GLY A 112 2.50 57.29 43.49
N LEU A 113 2.62 58.45 42.83
CA LEU A 113 3.88 59.14 42.61
C LEU A 113 4.19 60.10 43.75
N THR A 114 5.46 60.23 44.13
CA THR A 114 5.94 61.21 45.12
C THR A 114 6.34 62.55 44.48
N ALA A 115 5.90 62.79 43.24
CA ALA A 115 6.27 63.97 42.46
C ALA A 115 5.51 65.23 42.88
N THR A 116 6.06 66.40 42.59
CA THR A 116 5.29 67.65 42.51
C THR A 116 4.46 67.61 41.21
N ILE A 117 3.14 67.74 41.31
CA ILE A 117 2.22 67.57 40.18
C ILE A 117 1.50 68.90 39.89
N SER A 118 1.59 69.35 38.64
CA SER A 118 0.79 70.45 38.08
C SER A 118 -0.13 69.88 36.99
N ALA A 119 -1.42 70.16 37.12
CA ALA A 119 -2.47 69.78 36.17
C ALA A 119 -3.52 70.89 36.09
N VAL A 120 -3.04 72.11 35.85
CA VAL A 120 -3.85 73.33 35.85
C VAL A 120 -4.39 73.59 34.46
N GLY A 121 -5.65 74.04 34.37
CA GLY A 121 -6.22 74.52 33.11
C GLY A 121 -6.70 73.42 32.18
N GLU A 122 -6.95 72.22 32.69
CA GLU A 122 -7.60 71.12 31.95
C GLU A 122 -8.91 71.57 31.29
N LYS A 123 -9.20 71.06 30.09
CA LYS A 123 -10.35 71.43 29.25
C LYS A 123 -10.94 70.21 28.57
N VAL A 124 -12.05 69.70 29.09
CA VAL A 124 -12.81 68.62 28.43
C VAL A 124 -14.10 69.18 27.85
N SER A 125 -14.19 69.11 26.54
CA SER A 125 -15.41 69.46 25.83
C SER A 125 -16.27 68.20 25.73
N GLN A 126 -17.48 68.23 26.28
CA GLN A 126 -18.51 67.26 25.91
C GLN A 126 -19.29 67.80 24.71
N THR A 127 -19.33 67.03 23.63
CA THR A 127 -20.10 67.35 22.44
C THR A 127 -21.28 66.38 22.30
N GLY A 128 -22.37 66.83 21.64
CA GLY A 128 -23.53 65.97 21.35
C GLY A 128 -24.59 65.84 22.44
N GLN A 129 -24.62 66.75 23.43
CA GLN A 129 -25.67 66.76 24.47
C GLN A 129 -26.95 67.43 24.00
N VAL A 130 -28.09 66.91 24.45
CA VAL A 130 -29.44 67.38 24.06
C VAL A 130 -29.93 68.44 25.03
N VAL A 131 -30.37 69.58 24.49
CA VAL A 131 -30.91 70.71 25.28
C VAL A 131 -32.16 70.28 26.07
N GLY A 132 -32.20 70.62 27.37
CA GLY A 132 -33.35 70.37 28.26
C GLY A 132 -33.39 68.99 28.93
N VAL A 133 -32.39 68.13 28.67
CA VAL A 133 -32.24 66.84 29.34
C VAL A 133 -31.13 66.96 30.40
N PRO A 134 -31.36 66.51 31.65
CA PRO A 134 -30.28 66.42 32.64
C PRO A 134 -29.19 65.48 32.11
N PHE A 135 -27.96 65.96 32.01
CA PHE A 135 -26.80 65.14 31.65
C PHE A 135 -25.79 65.12 32.80
N ALA A 136 -25.00 64.05 32.85
CA ALA A 136 -23.96 63.91 33.86
C ALA A 136 -22.72 64.71 33.44
N LEU A 137 -22.24 65.57 34.34
CA LEU A 137 -20.94 66.20 34.21
C LEU A 137 -19.83 65.13 34.17
N PRO A 138 -18.70 65.37 33.49
CA PRO A 138 -17.60 64.42 33.51
C PRO A 138 -17.13 64.25 34.95
N VAL A 139 -17.00 62.99 35.39
CA VAL A 139 -16.49 62.65 36.71
C VAL A 139 -15.01 62.99 36.72
N VAL A 140 -14.61 63.91 37.59
CA VAL A 140 -13.19 64.23 37.80
C VAL A 140 -12.70 63.43 38.99
N THR A 141 -11.60 62.70 38.80
CA THR A 141 -10.99 61.87 39.84
C THR A 141 -9.66 62.50 40.28
N GLY A 142 -9.51 62.72 41.58
CA GLY A 142 -8.29 63.26 42.19
C GLY A 142 -7.18 62.22 42.32
N LEU A 143 -6.02 62.67 42.80
CA LEU A 143 -4.84 61.83 43.02
C LEU A 143 -5.11 60.66 44.00
N ASP A 144 -5.99 60.86 44.97
CA ASP A 144 -6.39 59.83 45.94
C ASP A 144 -7.46 58.85 45.41
N GLY A 145 -7.85 58.98 44.13
CA GLY A 145 -8.93 58.20 43.54
C GLY A 145 -10.33 58.66 43.94
N ALA A 146 -10.46 59.75 44.71
CA ALA A 146 -11.75 60.29 45.10
C ALA A 146 -12.35 61.15 43.98
N THR A 147 -13.67 61.11 43.85
CA THR A 147 -14.39 62.00 42.93
C THR A 147 -14.39 63.43 43.47
N ILE A 148 -13.98 64.37 42.63
CA ILE A 148 -14.02 65.81 42.91
C ILE A 148 -15.31 66.37 42.31
N ALA A 149 -16.23 66.83 43.16
CA ALA A 149 -17.48 67.43 42.73
C ALA A 149 -17.29 68.92 42.38
N PRO A 150 -17.84 69.42 41.25
CA PRO A 150 -17.76 70.84 40.91
C PRO A 150 -18.59 71.68 41.90
N SER A 151 -17.99 72.75 42.46
CA SER A 151 -18.51 73.38 43.68
C SER A 151 -19.66 74.40 43.51
N SER A 152 -20.07 74.83 42.31
CA SER A 152 -21.38 75.49 42.03
C SER A 152 -21.47 76.03 40.58
N LEU A 153 -22.68 76.07 40.01
CA LEU A 153 -23.02 76.80 38.77
C LEU A 153 -23.85 78.04 39.12
N THR A 154 -23.42 79.26 38.78
CA THR A 154 -24.21 80.49 38.99
C THR A 154 -24.17 81.43 37.78
N ASN A 155 -25.28 82.17 37.58
CA ASN A 155 -25.59 83.18 36.53
C ASN A 155 -25.87 82.66 35.11
N LEU A 156 -27.10 82.17 34.92
CA LEU A 156 -27.72 81.98 33.61
C LEU A 156 -28.62 83.18 33.30
N THR A 157 -28.23 84.05 32.35
CA THR A 157 -29.15 85.05 31.76
C THR A 157 -29.08 85.00 30.24
N PRO A 158 -30.21 84.84 29.53
CA PRO A 158 -30.22 84.86 28.07
C PRO A 158 -30.26 86.30 27.53
N SER A 159 -29.44 86.60 26.53
CA SER A 159 -29.65 87.74 25.63
C SER A 159 -29.50 87.27 24.19
N GLY A 160 -30.40 87.71 23.31
CA GLY A 160 -30.56 87.21 21.94
C GLY A 160 -29.35 87.36 21.02
N ASP A 161 -29.45 86.65 19.89
CA ASP A 161 -28.58 86.64 18.71
C ASP A 161 -27.07 86.75 18.99
N GLY A 162 -26.48 85.60 19.34
CA GLY A 162 -25.02 85.41 19.35
C GLY A 162 -24.31 85.75 20.66
N ALA A 163 -24.93 85.50 21.81
CA ALA A 163 -24.31 85.74 23.11
C ALA A 163 -23.16 84.76 23.40
N THR A 164 -21.95 85.28 23.38
CA THR A 164 -20.77 84.71 24.06
C THR A 164 -21.01 84.77 25.57
N VAL A 165 -20.86 83.65 26.28
CA VAL A 165 -20.81 83.64 27.75
C VAL A 165 -19.36 83.58 28.16
N THR A 166 -18.82 84.69 28.66
CA THR A 166 -17.46 84.75 29.19
C THR A 166 -17.47 84.37 30.67
N ALA A 167 -16.78 83.29 31.02
CA ALA A 167 -16.40 83.00 32.40
C ALA A 167 -14.88 83.17 32.53
N THR A 168 -14.44 84.06 33.42
CA THR A 168 -13.03 84.30 33.73
C THR A 168 -12.79 83.92 35.18
N ALA A 169 -11.78 83.08 35.45
CA ALA A 169 -11.20 82.93 36.79
C ALA A 169 -9.67 83.01 36.67
N VAL A 170 -9.06 83.74 37.60
CA VAL A 170 -7.68 84.22 37.56
C VAL A 170 -6.77 83.35 38.44
N SER A 171 -5.54 83.19 37.96
CA SER A 171 -4.38 82.46 38.50
C SER A 171 -4.09 82.54 40.01
N GLY A 172 -3.45 81.51 40.55
CA GLY A 172 -2.54 81.62 41.68
C GLY A 172 -2.37 80.30 42.45
N THR A 173 -1.13 79.83 42.56
CA THR A 173 -0.66 78.70 43.39
C THR A 173 -1.40 78.50 44.72
N ALA A 174 -1.83 77.27 45.04
CA ALA A 174 -1.56 76.59 46.33
C ALA A 174 -2.34 75.27 46.54
N ASP A 175 -1.66 74.32 47.21
CA ASP A 175 -2.12 73.19 48.03
C ASP A 175 -3.60 72.75 47.95
N TRP A 176 -3.79 71.47 47.62
CA TRP A 176 -5.06 70.75 47.68
C TRP A 176 -5.54 70.57 49.14
N GLY A 177 -6.32 71.53 49.65
CA GLY A 177 -6.87 71.45 51.01
C GLY A 177 -7.85 72.55 51.43
N ASP A 178 -8.77 73.02 50.57
CA ASP A 178 -10.02 73.74 50.92
C ASP A 178 -10.85 73.93 49.64
N PRO A 179 -12.18 73.71 49.59
CA PRO A 179 -12.90 73.54 48.33
C PRO A 179 -13.42 74.88 47.82
N GLN A 180 -12.64 75.60 47.02
CA GLN A 180 -13.17 76.65 46.14
C GLN A 180 -12.30 76.87 44.88
N THR A 181 -12.91 76.58 43.73
CA THR A 181 -12.76 77.23 42.40
C THR A 181 -11.60 76.89 41.45
N SER A 182 -11.99 76.34 40.28
CA SER A 182 -11.58 76.62 38.88
C SER A 182 -11.44 75.31 38.07
N GLY A 183 -11.79 75.14 36.78
CA GLY A 183 -12.36 76.00 35.75
C GLY A 183 -11.98 75.45 34.36
N PHE A 184 -12.97 75.07 33.54
CA PHE A 184 -12.86 74.36 32.25
C PHE A 184 -13.28 75.26 31.08
N THR A 185 -12.81 75.04 29.85
CA THR A 185 -13.26 75.79 28.66
C THR A 185 -13.92 74.87 27.61
N VAL A 186 -15.11 75.25 27.12
CA VAL A 186 -15.74 74.64 25.94
C VAL A 186 -16.15 75.77 24.98
N VAL A 187 -15.86 75.60 23.69
CA VAL A 187 -16.22 76.51 22.59
C VAL A 187 -17.31 75.81 21.77
N ASP A 188 -18.41 76.51 21.48
CA ASP A 188 -19.54 75.95 20.71
C ASP A 188 -19.61 76.50 19.28
N ALA A 189 -20.17 75.70 18.38
CA ALA A 189 -20.51 76.05 17.01
C ALA A 189 -21.97 75.68 16.71
N VAL A 190 -22.64 76.59 16.00
CA VAL A 190 -24.07 76.64 15.64
C VAL A 190 -24.50 75.50 14.70
N THR A 191 -25.74 74.98 14.80
CA THR A 191 -26.80 74.96 13.73
C THR A 191 -27.92 73.91 13.92
N ALA A 192 -29.11 74.30 13.42
CA ALA A 192 -30.24 73.52 12.87
C ALA A 192 -30.47 72.05 13.30
N ALA A 193 -31.73 71.74 13.67
CA ALA A 193 -32.20 70.39 13.93
C ALA A 193 -31.83 69.43 12.77
N LEU A 194 -30.93 68.48 13.06
CA LEU A 194 -30.57 67.41 12.14
C LEU A 194 -31.75 66.45 12.00
N GLY A 195 -31.98 65.92 10.79
CA GLY A 195 -32.92 64.83 10.60
C GLY A 195 -32.39 63.51 11.18
N THR A 196 -33.23 62.48 11.26
CA THR A 196 -32.84 61.12 11.68
C THR A 196 -32.92 60.15 10.51
N ILE A 197 -31.86 59.36 10.29
CA ILE A 197 -31.89 58.24 9.34
C ILE A 197 -32.66 57.07 9.96
N SER A 198 -33.65 56.53 9.25
CA SER A 198 -34.46 55.40 9.72
C SER A 198 -34.36 54.23 8.75
N PRO A 199 -33.43 53.27 8.96
CA PRO A 199 -33.29 52.12 8.07
C PRO A 199 -34.46 51.15 8.18
N ALA A 200 -34.96 50.67 7.04
CA ALA A 200 -35.98 49.61 6.97
C ALA A 200 -35.85 48.79 5.68
N PRO A 201 -35.99 47.45 5.68
CA PRO A 201 -36.04 46.55 6.84
C PRO A 201 -34.65 46.27 7.44
N ALA A 202 -34.59 45.48 8.52
CA ALA A 202 -33.34 45.11 9.21
C ALA A 202 -32.32 44.45 8.26
N ALA A 203 -31.02 44.69 8.51
CA ALA A 203 -29.94 44.14 7.71
C ALA A 203 -29.95 42.60 7.70
N THR A 204 -29.86 42.01 6.51
CA THR A 204 -29.78 40.55 6.29
C THR A 204 -28.53 40.20 5.49
N TYR A 205 -28.45 38.98 4.97
CA TYR A 205 -27.32 38.47 4.21
C TYR A 205 -27.76 38.01 2.84
N SER A 206 -26.83 38.01 1.88
CA SER A 206 -27.04 37.43 0.55
C SER A 206 -27.21 35.91 0.55
N ALA A 207 -26.99 35.26 1.69
CA ALA A 207 -27.09 33.82 1.86
C ALA A 207 -27.62 33.45 3.25
N ASP A 208 -28.40 32.37 3.31
CA ASP A 208 -29.01 31.84 4.54
C ASP A 208 -27.96 31.23 5.49
N ARG A 209 -26.76 30.95 4.98
CA ARG A 209 -25.60 30.45 5.72
C ARG A 209 -24.31 31.04 5.16
N ALA A 210 -23.33 31.26 6.03
CA ALA A 210 -21.95 31.57 5.65
C ALA A 210 -21.13 30.27 5.58
N GLN A 211 -20.05 30.25 4.81
CA GLN A 211 -19.13 29.11 4.72
C GLN A 211 -17.68 29.62 4.68
N VAL A 212 -16.76 28.92 5.34
CA VAL A 212 -15.34 29.26 5.27
C VAL A 212 -14.86 29.26 3.82
N GLY A 213 -14.23 30.36 3.39
CA GLY A 213 -13.71 30.56 2.05
C GLY A 213 -14.73 31.00 1.00
N VAL A 214 -16.02 31.15 1.36
CA VAL A 214 -17.08 31.62 0.46
C VAL A 214 -17.52 33.03 0.87
N PRO A 215 -17.48 34.03 -0.02
CA PRO A 215 -17.90 35.38 0.31
C PRO A 215 -19.39 35.44 0.65
N VAL A 216 -19.72 36.19 1.70
CA VAL A 216 -21.09 36.58 2.07
C VAL A 216 -21.22 38.10 2.02
N SER A 217 -22.30 38.60 1.45
CA SER A 217 -22.57 40.04 1.36
C SER A 217 -23.64 40.45 2.36
N ALA A 218 -23.44 41.60 2.99
CA ALA A 218 -24.45 42.28 3.78
C ALA A 218 -25.53 42.82 2.84
N LEU A 219 -26.79 42.59 3.20
CA LEU A 219 -27.95 43.22 2.57
C LEU A 219 -28.49 44.26 3.55
N PRO A 220 -28.09 45.54 3.44
CA PRO A 220 -28.30 46.52 4.49
C PRO A 220 -29.76 47.00 4.64
N GLY A 221 -30.67 46.65 3.72
CA GLY A 221 -32.03 47.22 3.67
C GLY A 221 -32.07 48.57 2.95
N ALA A 222 -33.16 49.34 3.10
CA ALA A 222 -33.29 50.68 2.53
C ALA A 222 -32.95 51.77 3.56
N TRP A 223 -32.18 52.78 3.14
CA TRP A 223 -31.60 53.79 4.04
C TRP A 223 -31.99 55.24 3.70
N GLY A 224 -32.73 55.47 2.62
CA GLY A 224 -33.01 56.82 2.09
C GLY A 224 -31.97 57.26 1.05
N ASP A 225 -32.39 58.14 0.15
CA ASP A 225 -31.51 58.67 -0.90
C ASP A 225 -30.46 59.62 -0.30
N GLY A 226 -29.20 59.49 -0.68
CA GLY A 226 -28.11 60.35 -0.19
C GLY A 226 -27.35 59.81 1.03
N VAL A 227 -27.79 58.70 1.63
CA VAL A 227 -27.11 58.06 2.75
C VAL A 227 -25.91 57.23 2.29
N GLU A 228 -24.73 57.53 2.85
CA GLU A 228 -23.51 56.74 2.68
C GLU A 228 -23.44 55.60 3.71
N LEU A 229 -23.10 54.39 3.27
CA LEU A 229 -23.05 53.20 4.13
C LEU A 229 -21.63 52.76 4.43
N SER A 230 -21.36 52.50 5.71
CA SER A 230 -20.15 51.85 6.20
C SER A 230 -20.49 50.53 6.88
N TYR A 231 -19.55 49.58 6.87
CA TYR A 231 -19.74 48.23 7.40
C TYR A 231 -18.65 47.90 8.42
N GLN A 232 -18.97 47.03 9.38
CA GLN A 232 -17.99 46.37 10.23
C GLN A 232 -18.47 44.95 10.55
N TRP A 233 -17.68 43.95 10.20
CA TRP A 233 -17.97 42.55 10.50
C TRP A 233 -17.42 42.13 11.88
N TYR A 234 -18.10 41.20 12.52
CA TYR A 234 -17.77 40.68 13.85
C TYR A 234 -17.83 39.16 13.87
N SER A 235 -16.88 38.53 14.56
CA SER A 235 -16.85 37.10 14.88
C SER A 235 -17.13 36.94 16.38
N GLY A 236 -18.30 36.42 16.73
CA GLY A 236 -18.82 36.54 18.09
C GLY A 236 -19.05 38.02 18.42
N ASN A 237 -18.42 38.49 19.51
CA ASN A 237 -18.48 39.89 19.93
C ASN A 237 -17.25 40.72 19.50
N ALA A 238 -16.26 40.09 18.86
CA ALA A 238 -15.01 40.74 18.46
C ALA A 238 -15.13 41.32 17.05
N ALA A 239 -14.76 42.59 16.88
CA ALA A 239 -14.67 43.20 15.55
C ALA A 239 -13.54 42.56 14.75
N ILE A 240 -13.82 42.16 13.51
CA ILE A 240 -12.83 41.59 12.61
C ILE A 240 -12.06 42.76 11.98
N ALA A 241 -10.80 42.91 12.36
CA ALA A 241 -9.97 44.02 11.90
C ALA A 241 -9.93 44.12 10.37
N GLY A 242 -10.21 45.33 9.84
CA GLY A 242 -10.21 45.61 8.40
C GLY A 242 -11.40 45.05 7.61
N ALA A 243 -12.30 44.30 8.23
CA ALA A 243 -13.52 43.83 7.58
C ALA A 243 -14.58 44.93 7.54
N THR A 244 -14.38 45.93 6.68
CA THR A 244 -15.23 47.13 6.56
C THR A 244 -15.98 47.24 5.23
N LEU A 245 -15.83 46.23 4.37
CA LEU A 245 -16.54 46.16 3.09
C LEU A 245 -17.93 45.54 3.26
N ALA A 246 -18.82 45.79 2.29
CA ALA A 246 -20.14 45.17 2.23
C ALA A 246 -20.10 43.64 2.08
N THR A 247 -18.95 43.08 1.68
CA THR A 247 -18.73 41.63 1.53
C THR A 247 -17.59 41.18 2.42
N TYR A 248 -17.74 40.01 3.02
CA TYR A 248 -16.72 39.36 3.84
C TYR A 248 -16.61 37.89 3.49
N THR A 249 -15.37 37.37 3.44
CA THR A 249 -15.11 35.93 3.23
C THR A 249 -14.66 35.34 4.56
N PRO A 250 -15.51 34.56 5.25
CA PRO A 250 -15.14 33.92 6.50
C PRO A 250 -13.91 33.05 6.34
N THR A 251 -13.02 33.10 7.32
CA THR A 251 -11.80 32.31 7.37
C THR A 251 -11.95 31.16 8.37
N ALA A 252 -10.94 30.30 8.47
CA ALA A 252 -10.92 29.26 9.48
C ALA A 252 -10.92 29.80 10.92
N HIS A 253 -10.50 31.06 11.13
CA HIS A 253 -10.51 31.71 12.45
C HIS A 253 -11.93 32.02 12.92
N ASP A 254 -12.84 32.30 11.99
CA ASP A 254 -14.22 32.68 12.30
C ASP A 254 -15.11 31.46 12.56
N PHE A 255 -14.65 30.27 12.16
CA PHE A 255 -15.40 29.03 12.29
C PHE A 255 -15.71 28.69 13.75
N GLY A 256 -17.00 28.45 14.03
CA GLY A 256 -17.51 28.14 15.36
C GLY A 256 -18.06 29.35 16.12
N SER A 257 -17.73 30.57 15.71
CA SER A 257 -18.32 31.81 16.22
C SER A 257 -19.47 32.28 15.32
N PRO A 258 -20.52 32.93 15.87
CA PRO A 258 -21.55 33.55 15.06
C PRO A 258 -21.00 34.78 14.33
N LEU A 259 -21.23 34.87 13.02
CA LEU A 259 -20.87 36.02 12.23
C LEU A 259 -21.97 37.08 12.30
N THR A 260 -21.62 38.35 12.53
CA THR A 260 -22.55 39.48 12.44
C THR A 260 -21.92 40.64 11.66
N VAL A 261 -22.74 41.50 11.07
CA VAL A 261 -22.30 42.75 10.43
C VAL A 261 -23.12 43.91 10.99
N LYS A 262 -22.43 45.00 11.35
CA LYS A 262 -23.07 46.29 11.63
C LYS A 262 -22.95 47.17 10.40
N THR A 263 -24.07 47.72 9.96
CA THR A 263 -24.13 48.72 8.90
C THR A 263 -24.49 50.06 9.52
N THR A 264 -23.69 51.08 9.24
CA THR A 264 -23.90 52.45 9.70
C THR A 264 -24.13 53.35 8.50
N GLY A 265 -25.28 54.03 8.48
CA GLY A 265 -25.62 55.04 7.48
C GLY A 265 -25.30 56.44 7.99
N SER A 266 -24.68 57.27 7.16
CA SER A 266 -24.37 58.67 7.46
C SER A 266 -24.76 59.58 6.29
N GLU A 267 -25.33 60.74 6.62
CA GLU A 267 -25.66 61.80 5.67
C GLU A 267 -25.43 63.16 6.35
N THR A 268 -24.83 64.11 5.63
CA THR A 268 -24.59 65.46 6.16
C THR A 268 -25.91 66.12 6.53
N GLY A 269 -26.03 66.60 7.78
CA GLY A 269 -27.29 67.17 8.26
C GLY A 269 -28.21 66.15 8.97
N TYR A 270 -27.78 64.89 9.14
CA TYR A 270 -28.53 63.85 9.84
C TYR A 270 -27.69 63.15 10.90
N LEU A 271 -28.35 62.63 11.94
CA LEU A 271 -27.73 61.68 12.87
C LEU A 271 -27.52 60.34 12.17
N SER A 272 -26.33 59.75 12.33
CA SER A 272 -26.06 58.41 11.81
C SER A 272 -26.90 57.36 12.53
N ALA A 273 -27.27 56.32 11.80
CA ALA A 273 -27.99 55.17 12.34
C ALA A 273 -27.20 53.90 12.09
N THR A 274 -27.19 52.98 13.06
CA THR A 274 -26.53 51.68 12.95
C THR A 274 -27.52 50.56 13.17
N VAL A 275 -27.52 49.57 12.30
CA VAL A 275 -28.26 48.30 12.47
C VAL A 275 -27.30 47.13 12.43
N ALA A 276 -27.55 46.13 13.27
CA ALA A 276 -26.84 44.86 13.26
C ALA A 276 -27.68 43.80 12.55
N SER A 277 -27.04 42.95 11.77
CA SER A 277 -27.67 41.75 11.22
C SER A 277 -27.89 40.69 12.32
N PRO A 278 -28.79 39.72 12.10
CA PRO A 278 -28.87 38.50 12.92
C PRO A 278 -27.57 37.70 12.89
N ALA A 279 -27.32 36.88 13.91
CA ALA A 279 -26.17 35.97 13.93
C ALA A 279 -26.27 34.90 12.82
N LEU A 280 -25.22 34.78 12.01
CA LEU A 280 -25.10 33.80 10.94
C LEU A 280 -24.10 32.70 11.32
N VAL A 281 -24.52 31.44 11.20
CA VAL A 281 -23.65 30.28 11.47
C VAL A 281 -22.73 30.03 10.29
N ILE A 282 -21.43 29.88 10.56
CA ILE A 282 -20.43 29.55 9.55
C ILE A 282 -20.32 28.03 9.41
N ALA A 283 -20.65 27.52 8.23
CA ALA A 283 -20.46 26.13 7.83
C ALA A 283 -18.97 25.83 7.51
N PRO A 284 -18.52 24.57 7.64
CA PRO A 284 -17.17 24.18 7.27
C PRO A 284 -16.90 24.45 5.78
N GLY A 285 -15.69 24.88 5.45
CA GLY A 285 -15.25 24.98 4.05
C GLY A 285 -15.17 23.62 3.37
N ASP A 286 -15.18 23.59 2.05
CA ASP A 286 -15.02 22.37 1.28
C ASP A 286 -13.57 22.13 0.82
N LEU A 287 -13.12 20.89 0.92
CA LEU A 287 -11.85 20.47 0.35
C LEU A 287 -12.02 20.12 -1.13
N THR A 288 -11.23 20.75 -2.00
CA THR A 288 -11.12 20.31 -3.39
C THR A 288 -9.94 19.37 -3.53
N SER A 289 -10.13 18.28 -4.29
CA SER A 289 -9.12 17.23 -4.39
C SER A 289 -9.23 16.41 -5.67
N ALA A 290 -8.06 16.05 -6.22
CA ALA A 290 -7.93 15.09 -7.31
C ALA A 290 -7.97 13.64 -6.78
N ALA A 291 -8.24 12.68 -7.66
CA ALA A 291 -8.10 11.26 -7.33
C ALA A 291 -6.63 10.93 -7.03
N PRO A 292 -6.33 10.14 -5.98
CA PRO A 292 -4.97 9.73 -5.67
C PRO A 292 -4.45 8.74 -6.71
N THR A 293 -3.13 8.68 -6.88
CA THR A 293 -2.47 7.72 -7.77
C THR A 293 -1.73 6.67 -6.96
N VAL A 294 -1.63 5.47 -7.55
CA VAL A 294 -0.87 4.35 -6.98
C VAL A 294 0.32 4.05 -7.90
N SER A 295 1.50 3.90 -7.31
CA SER A 295 2.74 3.57 -8.01
C SER A 295 3.36 2.30 -7.44
N GLY A 296 4.20 1.63 -8.25
CA GLY A 296 4.82 0.35 -7.93
C GLY A 296 4.34 -0.76 -8.85
N THR A 297 4.94 -1.94 -8.73
CA THR A 297 4.54 -3.12 -9.52
C THR A 297 3.46 -3.89 -8.76
N PRO A 298 2.26 -4.11 -9.35
CA PRO A 298 1.17 -4.83 -8.69
C PRO A 298 1.45 -6.35 -8.72
N THR A 299 2.43 -6.79 -7.96
CA THR A 299 2.84 -8.19 -7.83
C THR A 299 3.02 -8.52 -6.35
N VAL A 300 2.58 -9.71 -5.94
CA VAL A 300 2.69 -10.16 -4.54
C VAL A 300 4.12 -9.94 -3.98
N PHE A 301 4.20 -9.48 -2.73
CA PHE A 301 5.42 -9.10 -2.00
C PHE A 301 6.11 -7.81 -2.47
N GLN A 302 5.62 -7.16 -3.53
CA GLN A 302 6.04 -5.80 -3.88
C GLN A 302 5.25 -4.76 -3.08
N THR A 303 5.82 -3.56 -2.97
CA THR A 303 5.18 -2.45 -2.24
C THR A 303 4.59 -1.45 -3.22
N LEU A 304 3.31 -1.17 -3.05
CA LEU A 304 2.62 -0.07 -3.70
C LEU A 304 2.70 1.19 -2.84
N ARG A 305 2.74 2.36 -3.48
CA ARG A 305 2.83 3.67 -2.83
C ARG A 305 1.72 4.59 -3.34
N ALA A 306 0.99 5.19 -2.41
CA ALA A 306 -0.09 6.12 -2.69
C ALA A 306 0.45 7.56 -2.72
N ALA A 307 0.10 8.31 -3.75
CA ALA A 307 0.25 9.76 -3.78
C ALA A 307 -1.13 10.41 -3.64
N PRO A 308 -1.34 11.30 -2.66
CA PRO A 308 -2.67 11.84 -2.35
C PRO A 308 -3.26 12.75 -3.44
N GLY A 309 -2.43 13.25 -4.37
CA GLY A 309 -2.84 14.24 -5.37
C GLY A 309 -2.80 15.67 -4.84
N ASN A 310 -3.29 16.63 -5.63
CA ASN A 310 -3.41 18.02 -5.19
C ASN A 310 -4.68 18.22 -4.36
N TRP A 311 -4.54 18.85 -3.19
CA TRP A 311 -5.63 19.18 -2.27
C TRP A 311 -5.57 20.66 -1.94
N LEU A 312 -6.71 21.34 -1.99
CA LEU A 312 -6.83 22.74 -1.60
C LEU A 312 -7.92 22.91 -0.53
N PRO A 313 -7.74 23.88 0.39
CA PRO A 313 -6.57 24.78 0.50
C PRO A 313 -5.33 24.08 1.07
N ALA A 314 -4.17 24.74 1.06
CA ALA A 314 -2.92 24.15 1.54
C ALA A 314 -2.98 23.81 3.05
N GLY A 315 -2.20 22.80 3.48
CA GLY A 315 -2.13 22.36 4.88
C GLY A 315 -3.02 21.15 5.22
N VAL A 316 -3.66 20.51 4.23
CA VAL A 316 -4.44 19.27 4.43
C VAL A 316 -3.55 18.14 4.94
N THR A 317 -4.02 17.46 5.98
CA THR A 317 -3.40 16.23 6.50
C THR A 317 -4.11 14.99 5.93
N PHE A 318 -3.38 13.90 5.74
CA PHE A 318 -3.88 12.71 5.02
C PHE A 318 -3.92 11.45 5.89
N GLY A 319 -5.04 10.75 5.84
CA GLY A 319 -5.16 9.34 6.25
C GLY A 319 -5.33 8.43 5.04
N TYR A 320 -4.85 7.19 5.12
CA TYR A 320 -4.93 6.20 4.04
C TYR A 320 -5.71 4.98 4.50
N GLN A 321 -6.37 4.31 3.57
CA GLN A 321 -6.94 2.98 3.76
C GLN A 321 -6.86 2.21 2.44
N TRP A 322 -6.05 1.15 2.41
CA TRP A 322 -5.97 0.26 1.24
C TRP A 322 -7.17 -0.67 1.18
N LEU A 323 -7.63 -0.95 -0.03
CA LEU A 323 -8.81 -1.73 -0.32
C LEU A 323 -8.44 -2.95 -1.17
N ARG A 324 -9.06 -4.10 -0.89
CA ARG A 324 -9.01 -5.33 -1.70
C ARG A 324 -10.40 -5.62 -2.22
N ASN A 325 -10.57 -5.65 -3.54
CA ASN A 325 -11.88 -5.74 -4.20
C ASN A 325 -12.88 -4.71 -3.65
N GLY A 326 -12.42 -3.47 -3.41
CA GLY A 326 -13.23 -2.39 -2.84
C GLY A 326 -13.49 -2.47 -1.33
N SER A 327 -13.09 -3.55 -0.65
CA SER A 327 -13.26 -3.71 0.81
C SER A 327 -12.00 -3.35 1.58
N ALA A 328 -12.14 -2.72 2.75
CA ALA A 328 -11.00 -2.30 3.57
C ALA A 328 -10.10 -3.47 3.99
N ILE A 329 -8.79 -3.32 3.78
CA ILE A 329 -7.77 -4.24 4.27
C ILE A 329 -7.41 -3.83 5.70
N SER A 330 -7.66 -4.73 6.66
CA SER A 330 -7.38 -4.47 8.08
C SER A 330 -5.95 -3.98 8.30
N LYS A 331 -5.80 -2.89 9.05
CA LYS A 331 -4.52 -2.24 9.43
C LYS A 331 -3.69 -1.66 8.28
N ALA A 332 -4.17 -1.69 7.04
CA ALA A 332 -3.47 -1.12 5.90
C ALA A 332 -3.77 0.38 5.77
N THR A 333 -3.27 1.17 6.71
CA THR A 333 -3.57 2.62 6.82
C THR A 333 -2.38 3.55 6.54
N ALA A 334 -1.26 2.99 6.08
CA ALA A 334 -0.08 3.75 5.69
C ALA A 334 -0.16 4.23 4.23
N SER A 335 0.67 5.21 3.86
CA SER A 335 0.83 5.67 2.47
C SER A 335 1.45 4.62 1.54
N SER A 336 1.91 3.50 2.09
CA SER A 336 2.40 2.35 1.34
C SER A 336 1.73 1.05 1.80
N TYR A 337 1.66 0.08 0.89
CA TYR A 337 1.15 -1.25 1.19
C TYR A 337 1.98 -2.32 0.48
N THR A 338 2.57 -3.21 1.28
CA THR A 338 3.24 -4.40 0.76
C THR A 338 2.20 -5.47 0.49
N LEU A 339 2.11 -5.86 -0.79
CA LEU A 339 1.18 -6.87 -1.26
C LEU A 339 1.48 -8.23 -0.63
N THR A 340 0.42 -8.95 -0.26
CA THR A 340 0.45 -10.25 0.38
C THR A 340 -0.09 -11.33 -0.55
N ALA A 341 0.12 -12.59 -0.21
CA ALA A 341 -0.42 -13.70 -1.01
C ALA A 341 -1.95 -13.67 -1.15
N ALA A 342 -2.67 -13.06 -0.19
CA ALA A 342 -4.12 -12.91 -0.23
C ALA A 342 -4.60 -11.90 -1.28
N ASP A 343 -3.71 -11.05 -1.79
CA ASP A 343 -4.01 -10.05 -2.81
C ASP A 343 -3.95 -10.61 -4.23
N ALA A 344 -3.35 -11.80 -4.43
CA ALA A 344 -3.18 -12.39 -5.75
C ALA A 344 -4.50 -12.50 -6.52
N GLY A 345 -4.52 -11.94 -7.74
CA GLY A 345 -5.68 -11.89 -8.63
C GLY A 345 -6.80 -10.96 -8.17
N LYS A 346 -6.61 -10.20 -7.07
CA LYS A 346 -7.58 -9.23 -6.57
C LYS A 346 -7.23 -7.82 -7.05
N SER A 347 -8.23 -6.95 -7.06
CA SER A 347 -8.01 -5.53 -7.33
C SER A 347 -7.61 -4.80 -6.04
N ILE A 348 -6.59 -3.95 -6.13
CA ILE A 348 -6.09 -3.14 -5.02
C ILE A 348 -6.24 -1.66 -5.38
N SER A 349 -6.84 -0.90 -4.48
CA SER A 349 -6.94 0.56 -4.55
C SER A 349 -6.69 1.18 -3.18
N VAL A 350 -6.58 2.50 -3.10
CA VAL A 350 -6.41 3.22 -1.84
C VAL A 350 -7.41 4.36 -1.74
N THR A 351 -8.07 4.48 -0.60
CA THR A 351 -8.85 5.65 -0.22
C THR A 351 -7.98 6.59 0.62
N VAL A 352 -7.86 7.84 0.17
CA VAL A 352 -7.20 8.93 0.87
C VAL A 352 -8.26 9.82 1.49
N THR A 353 -8.12 10.08 2.79
CA THR A 353 -8.99 10.98 3.57
C THR A 353 -8.22 12.25 3.91
N GLY A 354 -8.65 13.40 3.39
CA GLY A 354 -8.07 14.69 3.71
C GLY A 354 -8.81 15.38 4.86
N ARG A 355 -8.05 15.97 5.77
CA ARG A 355 -8.58 16.71 6.94
C ARG A 355 -7.85 18.05 7.09
N LEU A 356 -8.63 19.09 7.32
CA LEU A 356 -8.16 20.44 7.64
C LEU A 356 -9.15 21.08 8.63
N SER A 357 -8.65 21.77 9.66
CA SER A 357 -9.49 22.41 10.66
C SER A 357 -10.44 23.43 10.01
N ALA A 358 -11.70 23.48 10.44
CA ALA A 358 -12.77 24.29 9.84
C ALA A 358 -13.20 23.89 8.42
N TYR A 359 -12.74 22.74 7.90
CA TYR A 359 -13.19 22.19 6.61
C TYR A 359 -13.86 20.82 6.80
N ALA A 360 -14.83 20.52 5.93
CA ALA A 360 -15.44 19.21 5.85
C ALA A 360 -14.40 18.16 5.42
N THR A 361 -14.40 17.00 6.08
CA THR A 361 -13.54 15.89 5.69
C THR A 361 -13.96 15.37 4.32
N ALA A 362 -13.01 15.19 3.42
CA ALA A 362 -13.27 14.63 2.10
C ALA A 362 -12.42 13.37 1.85
N THR A 363 -12.95 12.47 1.03
CA THR A 363 -12.28 11.23 0.64
C THR A 363 -12.18 11.11 -0.88
N ARG A 364 -11.09 10.51 -1.37
CA ARG A 364 -10.88 10.14 -2.77
C ARG A 364 -10.27 8.75 -2.86
N THR A 365 -10.73 7.96 -3.82
CA THR A 365 -10.23 6.60 -4.04
C THR A 365 -9.51 6.51 -5.38
N SER A 366 -8.37 5.83 -5.42
CA SER A 366 -7.61 5.63 -6.65
C SER A 366 -8.34 4.69 -7.62
N SER A 367 -7.87 4.64 -8.87
CA SER A 367 -8.14 3.47 -9.73
C SER A 367 -7.64 2.19 -9.06
N ALA A 368 -8.25 1.06 -9.41
CA ALA A 368 -7.88 -0.24 -8.87
C ALA A 368 -6.94 -0.99 -9.83
N GLU A 369 -5.85 -1.53 -9.29
CA GLU A 369 -4.86 -2.32 -10.03
C GLU A 369 -5.02 -3.80 -9.72
N THR A 370 -4.93 -4.67 -10.73
CA THR A 370 -5.01 -6.13 -10.52
C THR A 370 -3.65 -6.68 -10.12
N VAL A 371 -3.60 -7.41 -9.01
CA VAL A 371 -2.34 -7.96 -8.49
C VAL A 371 -1.99 -9.29 -9.15
N HIS A 372 -0.77 -9.40 -9.64
CA HIS A 372 -0.21 -10.62 -10.21
C HIS A 372 0.51 -11.47 -9.16
N LEU A 373 0.54 -12.79 -9.38
CA LEU A 373 1.38 -13.70 -8.61
C LEU A 373 2.86 -13.39 -8.84
N ALA A 374 3.68 -13.57 -7.80
CA ALA A 374 5.13 -13.54 -7.95
C ALA A 374 5.63 -14.78 -8.71
N SER A 375 6.86 -14.71 -9.24
CA SER A 375 7.45 -15.80 -10.03
C SER A 375 8.43 -16.64 -9.22
N ILE A 376 8.41 -17.96 -9.44
CA ILE A 376 9.49 -18.86 -9.03
C ILE A 376 10.69 -18.58 -9.96
N THR A 377 11.76 -17.99 -9.42
CA THR A 377 12.91 -17.51 -10.20
C THR A 377 13.93 -18.59 -10.52
N THR A 378 13.91 -19.73 -9.81
CA THR A 378 14.77 -20.87 -10.11
C THR A 378 13.99 -22.17 -9.97
N ALA A 379 13.90 -22.91 -11.07
CA ALA A 379 13.30 -24.24 -11.14
C ALA A 379 14.25 -25.16 -11.96
N PRO A 380 15.15 -25.90 -11.30
CA PRO A 380 16.10 -26.78 -11.98
C PRO A 380 15.41 -27.97 -12.67
N THR A 381 16.02 -28.44 -13.76
CA THR A 381 15.60 -29.70 -14.40
C THR A 381 15.95 -30.88 -13.46
N PRO A 382 14.97 -31.72 -13.06
CA PRO A 382 15.21 -32.83 -12.16
C PRO A 382 16.06 -33.92 -12.82
N LYS A 383 16.94 -34.56 -12.03
CA LYS A 383 17.79 -35.68 -12.47
C LYS A 383 17.25 -37.01 -11.93
N ILE A 384 17.16 -38.02 -12.79
CA ILE A 384 16.82 -39.39 -12.40
C ILE A 384 18.12 -40.15 -12.12
N SER A 385 18.16 -40.88 -11.00
CA SER A 385 19.22 -41.81 -10.62
C SER A 385 18.64 -43.14 -10.13
N GLY A 386 19.48 -44.15 -9.90
CA GLY A 386 19.07 -45.47 -9.42
C GLY A 386 19.09 -46.55 -10.51
N SER A 387 18.41 -47.67 -10.26
CA SER A 387 18.43 -48.84 -11.16
C SER A 387 17.26 -48.79 -12.16
N ALA A 388 17.58 -48.48 -13.42
CA ALA A 388 16.63 -48.53 -14.53
C ALA A 388 16.48 -49.97 -15.07
N GLN A 389 15.99 -50.87 -14.22
CA GLN A 389 15.65 -52.25 -14.56
C GLN A 389 14.33 -52.62 -13.88
N LEU A 390 13.60 -53.62 -14.39
CA LEU A 390 12.40 -54.16 -13.74
C LEU A 390 12.61 -54.39 -12.23
N GLY A 391 11.74 -53.82 -11.40
CA GLY A 391 11.82 -53.90 -9.93
C GLY A 391 12.85 -52.95 -9.30
N GLY A 392 13.67 -52.27 -10.09
CA GLY A 392 14.63 -51.28 -9.65
C GLY A 392 13.96 -49.97 -9.20
N ARG A 393 14.57 -49.30 -8.22
CA ARG A 393 14.11 -48.01 -7.70
C ARG A 393 14.79 -46.87 -8.44
N LEU A 394 14.00 -45.98 -9.01
CA LEU A 394 14.40 -44.68 -9.56
C LEU A 394 14.19 -43.60 -8.50
N THR A 395 15.11 -42.63 -8.43
CA THR A 395 15.05 -41.48 -7.52
C THR A 395 15.21 -40.18 -8.29
N ALA A 396 14.31 -39.23 -8.04
CA ALA A 396 14.27 -37.92 -8.65
C ALA A 396 14.89 -36.86 -7.73
N THR A 397 15.98 -36.24 -8.17
CA THR A 397 16.61 -35.11 -7.47
C THR A 397 16.21 -33.81 -8.14
N ALA A 398 15.42 -32.99 -7.45
CA ALA A 398 14.80 -31.77 -8.00
C ALA A 398 15.71 -30.53 -8.01
N GLY A 399 16.87 -30.58 -7.35
CA GLY A 399 17.74 -29.42 -7.15
C GLY A 399 17.15 -28.38 -6.20
N THR A 400 17.82 -27.23 -6.09
CA THR A 400 17.39 -26.12 -5.21
C THR A 400 16.49 -25.14 -5.95
N TRP A 401 15.27 -24.95 -5.45
CA TRP A 401 14.28 -24.03 -6.01
C TRP A 401 14.35 -22.66 -5.32
N LYS A 402 14.05 -21.58 -6.04
CA LYS A 402 14.00 -20.22 -5.48
C LYS A 402 12.68 -19.51 -5.79
N PRO A 403 12.15 -18.73 -4.83
CA PRO A 403 12.70 -18.43 -3.50
C PRO A 403 12.61 -19.62 -2.52
N ALA A 404 13.30 -19.59 -1.38
CA ALA A 404 13.29 -20.69 -0.41
C ALA A 404 11.86 -20.99 0.11
N GLY A 405 11.62 -22.26 0.52
CA GLY A 405 10.32 -22.70 1.01
C GLY A 405 9.30 -23.06 -0.08
N ILE A 406 9.75 -23.45 -1.27
CA ILE A 406 8.89 -24.08 -2.29
C ILE A 406 8.54 -25.50 -1.85
N THR A 407 7.26 -25.86 -1.90
CA THR A 407 6.78 -27.23 -1.76
C THR A 407 6.83 -27.93 -3.11
N LEU A 408 7.43 -29.12 -3.17
CA LEU A 408 7.59 -29.90 -4.39
C LEU A 408 6.61 -31.07 -4.44
N ALA A 409 5.93 -31.23 -5.57
CA ALA A 409 5.14 -32.40 -5.93
C ALA A 409 5.80 -33.13 -7.10
N TYR A 410 5.69 -34.46 -7.12
CA TYR A 410 6.26 -35.31 -8.16
C TYR A 410 5.14 -36.02 -8.92
N GLN A 411 5.39 -36.34 -10.18
CA GLN A 411 4.56 -37.25 -10.96
C GLN A 411 5.44 -37.97 -11.97
N TRP A 412 5.45 -39.30 -11.95
CA TRP A 412 6.17 -40.11 -12.93
C TRP A 412 5.31 -40.37 -14.16
N TYR A 413 5.96 -40.43 -15.33
CA TYR A 413 5.34 -40.61 -16.62
C TYR A 413 5.97 -41.80 -17.35
N ARG A 414 5.14 -42.51 -18.11
CA ARG A 414 5.52 -43.54 -19.07
C ARG A 414 5.16 -43.01 -20.46
N GLY A 415 6.17 -42.68 -21.27
CA GLY A 415 5.95 -41.86 -22.45
C GLY A 415 5.35 -40.50 -22.05
N SER A 416 4.23 -40.14 -22.66
CA SER A 416 3.45 -38.94 -22.31
C SER A 416 2.38 -39.19 -21.25
N SER A 417 2.15 -40.44 -20.83
CA SER A 417 1.06 -40.80 -19.92
C SER A 417 1.52 -40.82 -18.47
N ALA A 418 0.78 -40.14 -17.59
CA ALA A 418 1.04 -40.19 -16.15
C ALA A 418 0.85 -41.61 -15.60
N ILE A 419 1.77 -42.06 -14.76
CA ILE A 419 1.66 -43.34 -14.06
C ILE A 419 0.85 -43.11 -12.79
N GLY A 420 -0.37 -43.66 -12.73
CA GLY A 420 -1.27 -43.48 -11.58
C GLY A 420 -0.61 -43.85 -10.25
N GLY A 421 -0.76 -42.98 -9.25
CA GLY A 421 -0.20 -43.17 -7.89
C GLY A 421 1.31 -42.91 -7.75
N ALA A 422 2.04 -42.71 -8.86
CA ALA A 422 3.47 -42.45 -8.83
C ALA A 422 3.76 -40.96 -8.57
N SER A 423 3.45 -40.49 -7.36
CA SER A 423 3.51 -39.07 -6.97
C SER A 423 4.65 -38.70 -6.01
N HIS A 424 5.56 -39.64 -5.76
CA HIS A 424 6.67 -39.47 -4.81
C HIS A 424 8.00 -39.20 -5.54
N SER A 425 9.00 -38.74 -4.79
CA SER A 425 10.36 -38.52 -5.32
C SER A 425 11.06 -39.80 -5.78
N THR A 426 10.50 -40.98 -5.49
CA THR A 426 11.00 -42.26 -5.96
C THR A 426 9.92 -43.09 -6.62
N TYR A 427 10.30 -43.92 -7.59
CA TYR A 427 9.41 -44.82 -8.32
C TYR A 427 10.08 -46.18 -8.56
N THR A 428 9.34 -47.26 -8.33
CA THR A 428 9.81 -48.63 -8.63
C THR A 428 9.35 -49.03 -10.02
N VAL A 429 10.29 -49.42 -10.88
CA VAL A 429 10.00 -49.82 -12.26
C VAL A 429 9.09 -51.05 -12.29
N SER A 430 7.96 -50.92 -12.98
CA SER A 430 7.01 -52.00 -13.23
C SER A 430 7.26 -52.71 -14.56
N ALA A 431 6.64 -53.88 -14.75
CA ALA A 431 6.74 -54.63 -16.01
C ALA A 431 6.24 -53.83 -17.23
N SER A 432 5.27 -52.94 -17.04
CA SER A 432 4.67 -52.11 -18.10
C SER A 432 5.58 -50.99 -18.60
N ASP A 433 6.65 -50.68 -17.85
CA ASP A 433 7.63 -49.63 -18.15
C ASP A 433 8.81 -50.14 -18.99
N VAL A 434 9.05 -51.45 -18.97
CA VAL A 434 10.21 -52.06 -19.62
C VAL A 434 10.20 -51.75 -21.12
N GLY A 435 11.33 -51.23 -21.62
CA GLY A 435 11.49 -50.83 -23.01
C GLY A 435 10.79 -49.53 -23.40
N LYS A 436 10.09 -48.85 -22.47
CA LYS A 436 9.45 -47.55 -22.70
C LYS A 436 10.22 -46.44 -22.00
N SER A 437 10.02 -45.20 -22.43
CA SER A 437 10.57 -44.04 -21.73
C SER A 437 9.85 -43.81 -20.41
N VAL A 438 10.63 -43.61 -19.35
CA VAL A 438 10.14 -43.20 -18.03
C VAL A 438 10.79 -41.88 -17.65
N SER A 439 9.99 -40.89 -17.28
CA SER A 439 10.42 -39.56 -16.84
C SER A 439 9.65 -39.13 -15.58
N VAL A 440 10.09 -38.04 -14.96
CA VAL A 440 9.42 -37.44 -13.81
C VAL A 440 9.21 -35.95 -14.04
N HIS A 441 8.01 -35.45 -13.71
CA HIS A 441 7.72 -34.02 -13.61
C HIS A 441 7.75 -33.62 -12.14
N VAL A 442 8.43 -32.51 -11.87
CA VAL A 442 8.46 -31.87 -10.54
C VAL A 442 7.78 -30.52 -10.65
N ILE A 443 6.77 -30.32 -9.82
CA ILE A 443 5.99 -29.07 -9.75
C ILE A 443 6.30 -28.40 -8.42
N GLY A 444 6.79 -27.17 -8.48
CA GLY A 444 7.00 -26.31 -7.31
C GLY A 444 5.82 -25.38 -7.09
N SER A 445 5.39 -25.27 -5.84
CA SER A 445 4.29 -24.40 -5.41
C SER A 445 4.66 -23.64 -4.13
N LYS A 446 4.19 -22.40 -4.02
CA LYS A 446 4.30 -21.56 -2.82
C LYS A 446 3.21 -20.49 -2.84
N SER A 447 2.59 -20.22 -1.68
CA SER A 447 1.54 -19.21 -1.56
C SER A 447 2.04 -17.84 -2.04
N GLY A 448 1.26 -17.19 -2.90
CA GLY A 448 1.62 -15.91 -3.54
C GLY A 448 2.50 -16.03 -4.78
N TYR A 449 2.89 -17.24 -5.21
CA TYR A 449 3.70 -17.48 -6.41
C TYR A 449 2.94 -18.32 -7.46
N ALA A 450 3.21 -18.03 -8.73
CA ALA A 450 2.80 -18.90 -9.83
C ALA A 450 3.58 -20.23 -9.76
N THR A 451 2.90 -21.35 -9.98
CA THR A 451 3.54 -22.67 -9.99
C THR A 451 4.49 -22.81 -11.17
N ALA A 452 5.60 -23.52 -10.97
CA ALA A 452 6.53 -23.87 -12.03
C ALA A 452 6.72 -25.38 -12.09
N ALA A 453 6.84 -25.92 -13.30
CA ALA A 453 7.02 -27.35 -13.52
C ALA A 453 8.26 -27.62 -14.39
N LYS A 454 8.99 -28.69 -14.06
CA LYS A 454 10.14 -29.16 -14.85
C LYS A 454 10.09 -30.68 -15.02
N ALA A 455 10.35 -31.12 -16.24
CA ALA A 455 10.44 -32.53 -16.61
C ALA A 455 11.89 -32.98 -16.64
N SER A 456 12.18 -34.20 -16.17
CA SER A 456 13.50 -34.81 -16.35
C SER A 456 13.71 -35.29 -17.79
N SER A 457 14.96 -35.55 -18.16
CA SER A 457 15.24 -36.49 -19.25
C SER A 457 14.66 -37.88 -18.92
N SER A 458 14.36 -38.67 -19.95
CA SER A 458 13.82 -40.02 -19.77
C SER A 458 14.92 -41.06 -19.58
N VAL A 459 14.61 -42.13 -18.85
CA VAL A 459 15.37 -43.38 -18.83
C VAL A 459 14.56 -44.48 -19.51
N ILE A 460 15.23 -45.51 -20.05
CA ILE A 460 14.56 -46.67 -20.64
C ILE A 460 14.85 -47.88 -19.75
N PRO A 461 13.88 -48.35 -18.94
CA PRO A 461 14.12 -49.47 -18.06
C PRO A 461 14.38 -50.77 -18.81
N ARG A 462 15.43 -51.47 -18.40
CA ARG A 462 15.83 -52.76 -18.98
C ARG A 462 14.94 -53.89 -18.45
N PRO A 463 14.73 -54.95 -19.26
CA PRO A 463 14.04 -56.15 -18.78
C PRO A 463 14.75 -56.82 -17.61
N GLY A 464 13.99 -57.55 -16.80
CA GLY A 464 14.54 -58.55 -15.90
C GLY A 464 15.05 -59.78 -16.65
N THR A 465 15.92 -60.57 -16.03
CA THR A 465 16.36 -61.86 -16.57
C THR A 465 15.58 -62.99 -15.89
N LEU A 466 15.00 -63.91 -16.67
CA LEU A 466 14.38 -65.10 -16.11
C LEU A 466 15.47 -66.03 -15.54
N PRO A 467 15.38 -66.44 -14.26
CA PRO A 467 16.31 -67.40 -13.69
C PRO A 467 16.26 -68.74 -14.45
N LYS A 468 17.42 -69.38 -14.61
CA LYS A 468 17.55 -70.73 -15.17
C LYS A 468 17.18 -71.74 -14.07
N VAL A 469 16.03 -72.41 -14.15
CA VAL A 469 15.53 -73.22 -13.02
C VAL A 469 15.27 -74.71 -13.34
N GLY A 470 15.40 -75.15 -14.61
CA GLY A 470 15.37 -76.58 -14.93
C GLY A 470 15.49 -76.89 -16.42
N THR A 471 16.15 -78.02 -16.75
CA THR A 471 16.25 -78.53 -18.12
C THR A 471 15.00 -79.36 -18.43
N PRO A 472 14.28 -79.13 -19.54
CA PRO A 472 13.13 -79.95 -19.89
C PRO A 472 13.55 -81.39 -20.20
N SER A 473 12.65 -82.34 -19.97
CA SER A 473 12.89 -83.77 -20.21
C SER A 473 11.75 -84.42 -20.99
N ILE A 474 12.06 -85.48 -21.71
CA ILE A 474 11.10 -86.27 -22.48
C ILE A 474 10.87 -87.61 -21.78
N ARG A 475 9.62 -87.88 -21.41
CA ARG A 475 9.15 -89.17 -20.88
C ARG A 475 8.50 -90.00 -21.99
N GLY A 476 8.50 -91.32 -21.80
CA GLY A 476 7.95 -92.29 -22.75
C GLY A 476 9.02 -93.01 -23.59
N THR A 477 8.57 -94.03 -24.31
CA THR A 477 9.39 -94.84 -25.21
C THR A 477 9.39 -94.21 -26.60
N ALA A 478 10.56 -93.91 -27.15
CA ALA A 478 10.69 -93.33 -28.48
C ALA A 478 10.57 -94.43 -29.54
N LYS A 479 9.34 -94.80 -29.89
CA LYS A 479 9.02 -95.80 -30.92
C LYS A 479 7.89 -95.27 -31.78
N ALA A 480 7.91 -95.50 -33.09
CA ALA A 480 6.81 -95.11 -33.98
C ALA A 480 5.45 -95.57 -33.42
N GLY A 481 4.47 -94.67 -33.41
CA GLY A 481 3.15 -94.84 -32.80
C GLY A 481 3.07 -94.55 -31.30
N ALA A 482 4.18 -94.51 -30.57
CA ALA A 482 4.19 -94.21 -29.13
C ALA A 482 4.10 -92.71 -28.85
N THR A 483 3.55 -92.36 -27.69
CA THR A 483 3.45 -90.97 -27.23
C THR A 483 4.62 -90.60 -26.33
N LEU A 484 5.34 -89.55 -26.69
CA LEU A 484 6.30 -88.87 -25.84
C LEU A 484 5.59 -87.73 -25.10
N THR A 485 5.93 -87.53 -23.83
CA THR A 485 5.38 -86.44 -23.00
C THR A 485 6.51 -85.57 -22.50
N VAL A 486 6.38 -84.24 -22.65
CA VAL A 486 7.36 -83.30 -22.11
C VAL A 486 7.09 -83.01 -20.64
N ASN A 487 8.14 -83.02 -19.82
CA ASN A 487 8.18 -82.30 -18.56
C ASN A 487 9.01 -81.03 -18.79
N VAL A 488 8.37 -79.86 -18.67
CA VAL A 488 8.96 -78.56 -18.99
C VAL A 488 9.96 -78.05 -17.95
N GLY A 489 10.12 -78.77 -16.83
CA GLY A 489 10.96 -78.36 -15.70
C GLY A 489 10.30 -77.29 -14.82
N SER A 490 11.04 -76.84 -13.81
CA SER A 490 10.62 -75.77 -12.90
C SER A 490 10.89 -74.39 -13.50
N TRP A 491 9.97 -73.45 -13.30
CA TRP A 491 10.08 -72.06 -13.73
C TRP A 491 9.69 -71.12 -12.58
N THR A 492 10.17 -69.88 -12.62
CA THR A 492 9.76 -68.89 -11.62
C THR A 492 8.26 -68.60 -11.71
N SER A 493 7.64 -68.35 -10.55
CA SER A 493 6.20 -68.10 -10.45
C SER A 493 5.74 -66.99 -11.42
N GLY A 494 4.59 -67.24 -12.08
CA GLY A 494 4.01 -66.36 -13.08
C GLY A 494 4.65 -66.45 -14.48
N THR A 495 5.52 -67.44 -14.74
CA THR A 495 6.07 -67.69 -16.08
C THR A 495 5.14 -68.59 -16.90
N VAL A 496 4.78 -68.14 -18.09
CA VAL A 496 4.04 -68.96 -19.07
C VAL A 496 5.05 -69.70 -19.94
N VAL A 497 4.91 -71.01 -20.07
CA VAL A 497 5.86 -71.85 -20.81
C VAL A 497 5.19 -72.42 -22.05
N SER A 498 5.78 -72.18 -23.22
CA SER A 498 5.40 -72.86 -24.47
C SER A 498 6.41 -73.94 -24.82
N VAL A 499 5.99 -74.94 -25.58
CA VAL A 499 6.86 -76.02 -26.05
C VAL A 499 6.86 -76.12 -27.57
N GLN A 500 7.96 -76.61 -28.13
CA GLN A 500 8.09 -76.93 -29.55
C GLN A 500 8.91 -78.21 -29.71
N TRP A 501 8.29 -79.25 -30.28
CA TRP A 501 8.98 -80.50 -30.62
C TRP A 501 9.84 -80.32 -31.86
N ARG A 502 11.00 -80.99 -31.87
CA ARG A 502 12.00 -80.90 -32.93
C ARG A 502 12.49 -82.28 -33.34
N ARG A 503 12.74 -82.44 -34.64
CA ARG A 503 13.36 -83.62 -35.26
C ARG A 503 14.72 -83.19 -35.80
N ASN A 504 15.80 -83.83 -35.34
CA ASN A 504 17.17 -83.51 -35.75
C ASN A 504 17.49 -82.01 -35.64
N GLY A 505 17.02 -81.37 -34.57
CA GLY A 505 17.20 -79.93 -34.33
C GLY A 505 16.22 -79.00 -35.06
N VAL A 506 15.47 -79.49 -36.04
CA VAL A 506 14.49 -78.71 -36.82
C VAL A 506 13.09 -78.79 -36.19
N ALA A 507 12.36 -77.67 -36.15
CA ALA A 507 11.01 -77.63 -35.60
C ALA A 507 10.03 -78.52 -36.40
N ILE A 508 9.29 -79.37 -35.70
CA ILE A 508 8.20 -80.14 -36.29
C ILE A 508 6.97 -79.24 -36.32
N SER A 509 6.56 -78.81 -37.52
CA SER A 509 5.49 -77.83 -37.71
C SER A 509 4.19 -78.25 -36.98
N GLY A 510 3.60 -77.29 -36.25
CA GLY A 510 2.36 -77.47 -35.49
C GLY A 510 2.46 -78.33 -34.23
N LYS A 511 3.67 -78.79 -33.83
CA LYS A 511 3.85 -79.65 -32.64
C LYS A 511 4.31 -78.85 -31.43
N THR A 512 3.34 -78.20 -30.80
CA THR A 512 3.49 -77.33 -29.63
C THR A 512 2.74 -77.82 -28.38
N GLY A 513 2.15 -79.02 -28.44
CA GLY A 513 1.45 -79.62 -27.31
C GLY A 513 2.37 -80.30 -26.29
N PRO A 514 1.85 -80.63 -25.10
CA PRO A 514 2.60 -81.32 -24.04
C PRO A 514 3.02 -82.74 -24.43
N THR A 515 2.43 -83.28 -25.50
CA THR A 515 2.71 -84.62 -26.00
C THR A 515 3.05 -84.59 -27.49
N TYR A 516 3.81 -85.59 -27.93
CA TYR A 516 4.12 -85.83 -29.33
C TYR A 516 4.04 -87.32 -29.63
N VAL A 517 3.16 -87.69 -30.57
CA VAL A 517 3.12 -89.06 -31.10
C VAL A 517 4.26 -89.21 -32.09
N VAL A 518 5.19 -90.13 -31.82
CA VAL A 518 6.31 -90.44 -32.69
C VAL A 518 5.76 -91.01 -34.00
N ARG A 519 6.12 -90.37 -35.10
CA ARG A 519 5.72 -90.74 -36.45
C ARG A 519 6.70 -91.76 -37.02
N THR A 520 6.25 -92.50 -38.03
CA THR A 520 7.12 -93.34 -38.86
C THR A 520 8.28 -92.55 -39.46
N THR A 521 8.04 -91.28 -39.81
CA THR A 521 9.06 -90.32 -40.31
C THR A 521 10.11 -89.88 -39.29
N ASP A 522 9.97 -90.24 -38.00
CA ASP A 522 10.98 -89.95 -36.97
C ASP A 522 12.00 -91.07 -36.79
N VAL A 523 11.81 -92.23 -37.41
CA VAL A 523 12.70 -93.38 -37.20
C VAL A 523 14.11 -93.07 -37.68
N GLY A 524 15.10 -93.31 -36.81
CA GLY A 524 16.49 -92.94 -37.03
C GLY A 524 16.81 -91.47 -36.68
N ALA A 525 15.81 -90.66 -36.31
CA ALA A 525 16.00 -89.27 -35.91
C ALA A 525 16.12 -89.10 -34.39
N GLY A 526 16.78 -88.02 -34.00
CA GLY A 526 16.77 -87.52 -32.63
C GLY A 526 15.58 -86.59 -32.39
N ILE A 527 14.74 -86.92 -31.41
CA ILE A 527 13.64 -86.05 -30.97
C ILE A 527 14.09 -85.22 -29.78
N THR A 528 13.91 -83.91 -29.87
CA THR A 528 14.08 -82.96 -28.76
C THR A 528 12.83 -82.12 -28.59
N VAL A 529 12.70 -81.49 -27.42
CA VAL A 529 11.66 -80.50 -27.16
C VAL A 529 12.30 -79.25 -26.56
N VAL A 530 11.90 -78.09 -27.07
CA VAL A 530 12.32 -76.79 -26.53
C VAL A 530 11.19 -76.21 -25.70
N ALA A 531 11.43 -75.98 -24.41
CA ALA A 531 10.53 -75.24 -23.52
C ALA A 531 10.99 -73.78 -23.45
N THR A 532 10.08 -72.83 -23.74
CA THR A 532 10.36 -71.39 -23.74
C THR A 532 9.46 -70.69 -22.72
N GLY A 533 10.08 -70.15 -21.66
CA GLY A 533 9.41 -69.34 -20.65
C GLY A 533 9.28 -67.89 -21.08
N ARG A 534 8.09 -67.30 -20.87
CA ARG A 534 7.79 -65.89 -21.09
C ARG A 534 7.10 -65.32 -19.85
N LYS A 535 7.55 -64.14 -19.42
CA LYS A 535 6.97 -63.36 -18.32
C LYS A 535 7.05 -61.88 -18.66
N ALA A 536 5.97 -61.14 -18.42
CA ALA A 536 5.92 -59.71 -18.73
C ALA A 536 7.06 -58.94 -18.04
N GLY A 537 7.77 -58.10 -18.81
CA GLY A 537 8.92 -57.33 -18.33
C GLY A 537 10.24 -58.12 -18.22
N TYR A 538 10.27 -59.41 -18.58
CA TYR A 538 11.48 -60.22 -18.60
C TYR A 538 11.87 -60.64 -20.01
N THR A 539 13.18 -60.82 -20.25
CA THR A 539 13.68 -61.45 -21.47
C THR A 539 13.27 -62.93 -21.51
N PRO A 540 12.65 -63.43 -22.59
CA PRO A 540 12.31 -64.85 -22.73
C PRO A 540 13.54 -65.75 -22.63
N ALA A 541 13.37 -66.93 -22.03
CA ALA A 541 14.42 -67.94 -21.90
C ALA A 541 13.94 -69.28 -22.46
N GLY A 542 14.79 -69.96 -23.24
CA GLY A 542 14.49 -71.23 -23.88
C GLY A 542 15.52 -72.30 -23.54
N HIS A 543 15.05 -73.53 -23.30
CA HIS A 543 15.90 -74.66 -22.99
C HIS A 543 15.48 -75.90 -23.80
N SER A 544 16.44 -76.66 -24.29
CA SER A 544 16.23 -77.91 -25.03
C SER A 544 16.36 -79.11 -24.10
N SER A 545 15.56 -80.14 -24.32
CA SER A 545 15.76 -81.43 -23.67
C SER A 545 17.02 -82.13 -24.21
N ALA A 546 17.49 -83.13 -23.47
CA ALA A 546 18.37 -84.14 -24.06
C ALA A 546 17.70 -84.80 -25.28
N ILE A 547 18.52 -85.27 -26.23
CA ILE A 547 18.05 -85.98 -27.42
C ILE A 547 17.46 -87.32 -27.01
N LYS A 548 16.24 -87.60 -27.46
CA LYS A 548 15.59 -88.91 -27.36
C LYS A 548 15.62 -89.55 -28.76
N SER A 549 16.55 -90.48 -28.97
CA SER A 549 16.71 -91.16 -30.25
C SER A 549 15.56 -92.15 -30.49
N VAL A 550 14.97 -92.11 -31.68
CA VAL A 550 14.01 -93.12 -32.15
C VAL A 550 14.82 -94.23 -32.82
N PRO A 551 14.92 -95.43 -32.23
CA PRO A 551 15.76 -96.48 -32.73
C PRO A 551 15.25 -97.00 -34.07
N VAL A 552 16.18 -97.41 -34.92
CA VAL A 552 15.88 -98.18 -36.12
C VAL A 552 15.57 -99.63 -35.70
N VAL A 553 14.44 -100.17 -36.16
CA VAL A 553 13.96 -101.50 -35.75
C VAL A 553 14.32 -102.55 -36.81
N VAL A 554 14.87 -103.68 -36.37
CA VAL A 554 15.03 -104.89 -37.19
C VAL A 554 13.78 -105.76 -37.05
N TYR A 555 13.10 -106.03 -38.16
CA TYR A 555 11.88 -106.82 -38.22
C TYR A 555 12.18 -108.28 -38.53
N GLN A 556 11.54 -109.17 -37.77
CA GLN A 556 11.73 -110.62 -37.89
C GLN A 556 11.24 -111.20 -39.22
N ASN A 557 10.24 -110.58 -39.85
CA ASN A 557 9.69 -110.99 -41.15
C ASN A 557 8.90 -109.83 -41.80
N CYS A 558 8.50 -110.00 -43.05
CA CYS A 558 7.74 -108.98 -43.78
C CYS A 558 6.35 -108.70 -43.24
N LYS A 559 5.70 -109.71 -42.64
CA LYS A 559 4.43 -109.51 -41.94
C LYS A 559 4.56 -108.47 -40.82
N ALA A 560 5.63 -108.53 -40.03
CA ALA A 560 5.88 -107.60 -38.94
C ALA A 560 6.27 -106.19 -39.42
N LEU A 561 7.03 -106.10 -40.52
CA LEU A 561 7.40 -104.81 -41.12
C LEU A 561 6.18 -104.13 -41.73
N ASN A 562 5.37 -104.87 -42.51
CA ASN A 562 4.22 -104.32 -43.22
C ASN A 562 3.05 -103.97 -42.30
N ALA A 563 3.00 -104.53 -41.09
CA ALA A 563 2.08 -104.07 -40.05
C ALA A 563 2.34 -102.61 -39.61
N VAL A 564 3.56 -102.08 -39.83
CA VAL A 564 3.94 -100.70 -39.51
C VAL A 564 4.11 -99.85 -40.77
N TYR A 565 4.59 -100.46 -41.87
CA TYR A 565 4.81 -99.83 -43.17
C TYR A 565 4.08 -100.63 -44.26
N PRO A 566 2.78 -100.38 -44.49
CA PRO A 566 1.94 -101.24 -45.31
C PRO A 566 2.43 -101.53 -46.74
N HIS A 567 3.24 -100.63 -47.32
CA HIS A 567 3.80 -100.75 -48.67
C HIS A 567 5.33 -100.98 -48.67
N GLY A 568 5.88 -101.49 -47.57
CA GLY A 568 7.31 -101.71 -47.41
C GLY A 568 8.12 -100.45 -47.14
N VAL A 569 9.44 -100.62 -47.07
CA VAL A 569 10.41 -99.55 -46.80
C VAL A 569 11.47 -99.53 -47.89
N ALA A 570 11.65 -98.39 -48.55
CA ALA A 570 12.66 -98.20 -49.59
C ALA A 570 13.86 -97.38 -49.10
N ARG A 571 15.01 -97.54 -49.78
CA ARG A 571 16.13 -96.60 -49.66
C ARG A 571 15.74 -95.25 -50.25
N ASP A 572 16.24 -94.17 -49.65
CA ASP A 572 15.99 -92.83 -50.18
C ASP A 572 16.57 -92.72 -51.61
N GLY A 573 15.75 -92.29 -52.55
CA GLY A 573 16.15 -92.18 -53.96
C GLY A 573 15.87 -93.43 -54.82
N THR A 574 15.32 -94.52 -54.27
CA THR A 574 14.79 -95.64 -55.07
C THR A 574 13.69 -95.13 -56.00
N LYS A 575 13.82 -95.40 -57.31
CA LYS A 575 12.93 -94.86 -58.35
C LYS A 575 11.97 -95.90 -58.95
N TYR A 576 12.35 -97.17 -58.89
CA TYR A 576 11.64 -98.26 -59.54
C TYR A 576 11.56 -99.47 -58.62
N ASP A 577 10.46 -100.19 -58.75
CA ASP A 577 10.17 -101.51 -58.16
C ASP A 577 10.40 -102.57 -59.25
N LEU A 578 11.07 -103.69 -58.94
CA LEU A 578 11.41 -104.73 -59.91
C LEU A 578 10.40 -105.89 -59.90
N VAL A 579 9.27 -105.71 -60.58
CA VAL A 579 8.24 -106.75 -60.69
C VAL A 579 8.50 -107.65 -61.90
N SER A 580 8.83 -108.92 -61.66
CA SER A 580 9.01 -109.94 -62.71
C SER A 580 9.95 -109.52 -63.85
N GLY A 581 11.00 -108.75 -63.53
CA GLY A 581 12.00 -108.27 -64.49
C GLY A 581 11.63 -106.99 -65.24
N ARG A 582 10.53 -106.31 -64.87
CA ARG A 582 10.15 -104.99 -65.39
C ARG A 582 10.26 -103.94 -64.31
N HIS A 583 10.71 -102.74 -64.68
CA HIS A 583 10.68 -101.59 -63.78
C HIS A 583 9.28 -101.01 -63.71
N GLU A 584 8.67 -101.14 -62.54
CA GLU A 584 7.41 -100.48 -62.20
C GLU A 584 7.69 -99.24 -61.33
N THR A 585 6.71 -98.35 -61.25
CA THR A 585 6.80 -97.20 -60.34
C THR A 585 6.64 -97.69 -58.90
N VAL A 586 7.50 -97.21 -58.01
CA VAL A 586 7.39 -97.50 -56.57
C VAL A 586 5.96 -97.21 -56.09
N ALA A 587 5.38 -98.17 -55.36
CA ALA A 587 4.01 -98.07 -54.87
C ALA A 587 3.76 -96.74 -54.12
N SER A 588 2.62 -96.12 -54.43
CA SER A 588 2.18 -94.93 -53.71
C SER A 588 1.96 -95.27 -52.23
N GLY A 589 2.79 -94.70 -51.35
CA GLY A 589 2.78 -94.99 -49.91
C GLY A 589 3.97 -95.79 -49.39
N THR A 590 4.89 -96.23 -50.25
CA THR A 590 6.19 -96.80 -49.80
C THR A 590 6.94 -95.80 -48.94
N TYR A 591 7.43 -96.25 -47.80
CA TYR A 591 8.13 -95.38 -46.87
C TYR A 591 9.62 -95.33 -47.18
N PHE A 592 10.13 -94.15 -47.53
CA PHE A 592 11.55 -93.95 -47.82
C PHE A 592 12.32 -93.64 -46.54
N ASN A 593 13.24 -94.52 -46.17
CA ASN A 593 14.14 -94.36 -45.03
C ASN A 593 15.35 -95.30 -45.16
N THR A 594 16.47 -94.76 -45.62
CA THR A 594 17.69 -95.54 -45.84
C THR A 594 18.20 -96.28 -44.58
N PRO A 595 18.27 -95.65 -43.39
CA PRO A 595 18.65 -96.36 -42.16
C PRO A 595 17.77 -97.57 -41.86
N LEU A 596 16.45 -97.44 -42.03
CA LEU A 596 15.50 -98.52 -41.75
C LEU A 596 15.56 -99.65 -42.77
N TYR A 597 15.73 -99.33 -44.05
CA TYR A 597 16.00 -100.33 -45.09
C TYR A 597 17.29 -101.10 -44.76
N ASN A 598 18.38 -100.39 -44.46
CA ASN A 598 19.69 -101.00 -44.19
C ASN A 598 19.70 -101.87 -42.93
N ALA A 599 18.79 -101.65 -41.99
CA ALA A 599 18.59 -102.53 -40.83
C ALA A 599 17.78 -103.79 -41.16
N ASN A 600 17.08 -103.81 -42.30
CA ASN A 600 16.23 -104.90 -42.77
C ASN A 600 16.63 -105.43 -44.17
N PRO A 601 17.92 -105.64 -44.50
CA PRO A 601 18.33 -105.90 -45.87
C PRO A 601 17.90 -107.28 -46.38
N LYS A 602 17.62 -108.24 -45.48
CA LYS A 602 17.14 -109.60 -45.80
C LYS A 602 15.64 -109.65 -46.13
N ARG A 603 15.05 -108.50 -46.40
CA ARG A 603 13.60 -108.32 -46.62
C ARG A 603 13.27 -107.81 -48.01
N ASP A 604 14.30 -107.47 -48.77
CA ASP A 604 14.26 -107.13 -50.18
C ASP A 604 14.75 -108.37 -50.94
N ALA A 605 13.84 -109.10 -51.59
CA ALA A 605 14.11 -110.42 -52.15
C ALA A 605 14.78 -110.35 -53.53
N ASP A 606 14.41 -109.36 -54.32
CA ASP A 606 14.86 -109.05 -55.68
C ASP A 606 15.92 -107.94 -55.75
N LYS A 607 16.26 -107.33 -54.60
CA LYS A 607 17.37 -106.39 -54.40
C LYS A 607 17.21 -105.07 -55.16
N ASP A 608 15.98 -104.66 -55.39
CA ASP A 608 15.65 -103.43 -56.10
C ASP A 608 15.74 -102.18 -55.20
N GLY A 609 15.95 -102.36 -53.90
CA GLY A 609 16.01 -101.29 -52.91
C GLY A 609 14.72 -101.06 -52.16
N ILE A 610 13.74 -101.97 -52.23
CA ILE A 610 12.48 -101.96 -51.48
C ILE A 610 12.37 -103.22 -50.61
N ALA A 611 12.33 -103.04 -49.30
CA ALA A 611 12.15 -104.13 -48.35
C ALA A 611 10.66 -104.39 -48.08
N CYS A 612 10.24 -105.65 -48.21
CA CYS A 612 8.87 -106.13 -47.96
C CYS A 612 7.80 -105.37 -48.74
N GLU A 613 8.05 -105.08 -50.01
CA GLU A 613 7.02 -104.65 -50.92
C GLU A 613 5.80 -105.59 -50.90
N VAL A 614 4.62 -105.00 -51.11
CA VAL A 614 3.36 -105.73 -51.22
C VAL A 614 2.91 -105.60 -52.67
N ARG A 615 2.91 -106.73 -53.37
CA ARG A 615 2.48 -106.86 -54.77
C ARG A 615 0.99 -107.10 -54.89
#